data_AF-A0A6J0V716-F1
#
_entry.id   AF-A0A6J0V716-F1
#
_cell.length_a   1.000
_cell.length_b   1.000
_cell.length_c   1.000
_cell.angle_alpha   90.00
_cell.angle_beta   90.00
_cell.angle_gamma   90.00
#
_symmetry.space_group_name_H-M   'P 1'
#
loop_
_entity.id
_entity.type
_entity.pdbx_description
1 polymer ?
#
loop_
_entity_poly.entity_id
_entity_poly.type
_entity_poly.pdbx_seq_one_letter_code
_entity_poly.pdbx_strand_id
1 'polypeptide(L)'
;MEAQKENRPAEEEGAKTDARAAGSPPFHQSKQCCRLDCQEDNKKKSISSSSDFSDPVYKEISLTNGYINRMSRDELRAKLAEFKLDTRGVKDVLKKRLKNYYKKEKLMQKQPTNANNYYDYICVIDFEATCEEGNQLELTHEIIEFPIVLLNTRTLEIEDTFQQYVKPEINPRLSDFCINLTGISQDLVDKADEFPKVLQCVVDWMKQKELGSKYSYCILTDGSWDMSKFLNIQCRVSRLKYPSFAKKWINIRKSYGNFYKVPRNQTKLSTMLEKLGMDYDGRPHSGLDDSKNIARIAIRMLQDGCELRVNEKLYDGALLTVSSSTPIEGAPAPQMPKFR
;
A
#
# COMPACT_ATOMS: atom_id res chain seq x y z
N MET A 1 -9.29 -15.49 6.55
CA MET A 1 -9.41 -14.14 5.98
C MET A 1 -8.42 -13.89 4.86
N GLU A 2 -7.18 -14.38 4.94
CA GLU A 2 -6.20 -14.26 3.84
C GLU A 2 -6.67 -14.95 2.54
N ALA A 3 -7.19 -16.17 2.64
CA ALA A 3 -7.86 -16.88 1.53
C ALA A 3 -9.15 -16.18 1.07
N GLN A 4 -9.78 -15.36 1.93
CA GLN A 4 -10.92 -14.54 1.53
C GLN A 4 -10.39 -13.34 0.72
N LYS A 5 -9.39 -12.59 1.23
CA LYS A 5 -8.67 -11.48 0.55
C LYS A 5 -8.08 -11.86 -0.81
N GLU A 6 -8.05 -13.14 -1.15
CA GLU A 6 -7.51 -13.71 -2.39
C GLU A 6 -8.50 -13.83 -3.55
N ASN A 7 -9.82 -13.93 -3.33
CA ASN A 7 -10.76 -14.20 -4.41
C ASN A 7 -11.19 -12.93 -5.17
N ARG A 8 -10.56 -12.71 -6.34
CA ARG A 8 -11.10 -11.86 -7.41
C ARG A 8 -11.16 -12.71 -8.69
N PRO A 9 -12.27 -12.76 -9.44
CA PRO A 9 -12.28 -13.38 -10.76
C PRO A 9 -11.38 -12.56 -11.69
N ALA A 10 -10.61 -13.26 -12.53
CA ALA A 10 -9.93 -12.65 -13.65
C ALA A 10 -11.00 -12.15 -14.64
N GLU A 11 -10.96 -10.87 -15.00
CA GLU A 11 -11.74 -10.39 -16.14
C GLU A 11 -11.15 -11.03 -17.39
N GLU A 12 -11.98 -11.83 -18.08
CA GLU A 12 -11.67 -12.40 -19.39
C GLU A 12 -11.46 -11.24 -20.38
N GLU A 13 -10.30 -11.23 -21.04
CA GLU A 13 -10.05 -10.38 -22.19
C GLU A 13 -11.04 -10.76 -23.30
N GLY A 14 -11.99 -9.84 -23.57
CA GLY A 14 -12.99 -9.97 -24.59
C GLY A 14 -12.39 -10.22 -25.97
N ALA A 15 -12.84 -11.32 -26.58
CA ALA A 15 -12.54 -11.71 -27.95
C ALA A 15 -13.02 -10.63 -28.94
N LYS A 16 -12.16 -10.39 -29.95
CA LYS A 16 -12.42 -9.57 -31.13
C LYS A 16 -13.61 -10.11 -31.93
N THR A 17 -14.52 -9.23 -32.31
CA THR A 17 -15.38 -9.45 -33.49
C THR A 17 -15.39 -8.19 -34.34
N ASP A 18 -14.91 -8.34 -35.57
CA ASP A 18 -14.99 -7.38 -36.66
C ASP A 18 -16.44 -7.18 -37.12
N ALA A 19 -16.84 -5.92 -37.33
CA ALA A 19 -17.91 -5.58 -38.27
C ALA A 19 -17.66 -4.19 -38.88
N ARG A 20 -17.56 -4.17 -40.21
CA ARG A 20 -17.39 -2.99 -41.07
C ARG A 20 -18.70 -2.24 -41.30
N ALA A 21 -18.52 -1.03 -41.86
CA ALA A 21 -19.46 -0.16 -42.60
C ALA A 21 -20.06 0.98 -41.75
N ALA A 22 -20.23 2.22 -42.22
CA ALA A 22 -19.77 2.98 -43.39
C ALA A 22 -20.24 4.44 -43.19
N GLY A 23 -19.54 5.41 -43.80
CA GLY A 23 -20.16 6.65 -44.32
C GLY A 23 -20.37 7.84 -43.37
N SER A 24 -19.45 8.79 -43.42
CA SER A 24 -19.64 10.19 -42.99
C SER A 24 -20.58 10.96 -43.93
N PRO A 25 -21.13 12.11 -43.50
CA PRO A 25 -20.82 13.36 -44.20
C PRO A 25 -20.54 14.56 -43.26
N PRO A 26 -19.92 15.65 -43.78
CA PRO A 26 -19.27 16.68 -42.98
C PRO A 26 -20.16 17.92 -42.74
N PHE A 27 -19.96 18.62 -41.62
CA PHE A 27 -20.46 19.98 -41.42
C PHE A 27 -19.33 20.94 -41.06
N HIS A 28 -19.23 21.98 -41.90
CA HIS A 28 -18.44 23.21 -41.74
C HIS A 28 -19.06 24.13 -40.68
N GLN A 29 -18.22 24.81 -39.90
CA GLN A 29 -18.34 26.20 -39.44
C GLN A 29 -17.09 26.50 -38.58
N SER A 30 -16.13 27.30 -39.04
CA SER A 30 -16.08 28.76 -39.22
C SER A 30 -15.08 29.33 -38.20
N LYS A 31 -13.89 29.66 -38.72
CA LYS A 31 -12.89 30.48 -38.05
C LYS A 31 -13.48 31.87 -37.82
N GLN A 32 -13.37 32.40 -36.60
CA GLN A 32 -13.32 33.84 -36.40
C GLN A 32 -12.18 34.18 -35.43
N CYS A 33 -11.29 35.00 -35.95
CA CYS A 33 -10.10 35.53 -35.34
C CYS A 33 -10.49 36.84 -34.63
N CYS A 34 -10.19 36.96 -33.34
CA CYS A 34 -10.06 38.26 -32.68
C CYS A 34 -8.82 38.21 -31.79
N ARG A 35 -7.77 38.89 -32.26
CA ARG A 35 -6.60 39.29 -31.49
C ARG A 35 -7.03 40.29 -30.42
N LEU A 36 -6.65 40.03 -29.17
CA LEU A 36 -6.37 41.08 -28.19
C LEU A 36 -5.09 40.68 -27.47
N ASP A 37 -4.05 41.45 -27.74
CA ASP A 37 -2.78 41.45 -27.04
C ASP A 37 -3.00 41.92 -25.60
N CYS A 38 -2.52 41.12 -24.63
CA CYS A 38 -2.06 41.59 -23.33
C CYS A 38 -0.96 40.62 -22.87
N GLN A 39 0.28 41.07 -23.00
CA GLN A 39 1.45 40.43 -22.43
C GLN A 39 1.43 40.64 -20.91
N GLU A 40 1.31 39.56 -20.14
CA GLU A 40 1.81 39.52 -18.76
C GLU A 40 2.81 38.38 -18.66
N ASP A 41 4.07 38.77 -18.49
CA ASP A 41 5.22 37.91 -18.28
C ASP A 41 5.05 37.09 -17.00
N ASN A 42 4.65 35.84 -17.16
CA ASN A 42 4.83 34.83 -16.12
C ASN A 42 5.72 33.73 -16.68
N LYS A 43 7.03 33.82 -16.38
CA LYS A 43 8.05 32.79 -16.63
C LYS A 43 7.62 31.47 -15.97
N LYS A 44 6.79 30.71 -16.68
CA LYS A 44 6.61 29.27 -16.44
C LYS A 44 7.95 28.61 -16.75
N LYS A 45 8.73 28.29 -15.71
CA LYS A 45 9.75 27.25 -15.81
C LYS A 45 9.02 25.95 -16.18
N SER A 46 8.99 25.65 -17.46
CA SER A 46 8.64 24.33 -17.99
C SER A 46 9.68 23.35 -17.46
N ILE A 47 9.39 22.67 -16.36
CA ILE A 47 10.14 21.48 -15.98
C ILE A 47 9.64 20.39 -16.92
N SER A 48 10.26 20.31 -18.09
CA SER A 48 10.16 19.15 -18.96
C SER A 48 10.69 17.96 -18.16
N SER A 49 9.84 16.96 -17.90
CA SER A 49 10.28 15.66 -17.37
C SER A 49 11.06 14.93 -18.46
N SER A 50 12.28 15.37 -18.75
CA SER A 50 13.24 14.59 -19.52
C SER A 50 13.72 13.46 -18.63
N SER A 51 13.43 12.22 -19.04
CA SER A 51 13.95 11.02 -18.40
C SER A 51 15.48 11.02 -18.48
N ASP A 52 16.13 11.42 -17.39
CA ASP A 52 17.56 11.70 -17.26
C ASP A 52 18.43 10.43 -17.18
N PHE A 53 18.10 9.40 -17.98
CA PHE A 53 18.84 8.13 -18.07
C PHE A 53 20.02 8.21 -19.06
N SER A 54 20.30 9.38 -19.61
CA SER A 54 21.43 9.64 -20.51
C SER A 54 22.77 9.73 -19.78
N ASP A 55 22.78 9.86 -18.44
CA ASP A 55 24.03 9.93 -17.66
C ASP A 55 24.82 8.61 -17.75
N PRO A 56 26.14 8.66 -18.03
CA PRO A 56 27.03 7.48 -18.07
C PRO A 56 26.93 6.55 -16.85
N VAL A 57 26.60 7.08 -15.66
CA VAL A 57 26.43 6.29 -14.43
C VAL A 57 25.37 5.20 -14.60
N TYR A 58 24.31 5.45 -15.37
CA TYR A 58 23.26 4.46 -15.63
C TYR A 58 23.75 3.32 -16.51
N LYS A 59 24.69 3.58 -17.42
CA LYS A 59 25.35 2.53 -18.22
C LYS A 59 26.16 1.60 -17.32
N GLU A 60 26.89 2.17 -16.36
CA GLU A 60 27.64 1.35 -15.40
C GLU A 60 26.75 0.58 -14.43
N ILE A 61 25.66 1.19 -13.96
CA ILE A 61 24.64 0.51 -13.14
C ILE A 61 24.05 -0.66 -13.94
N SER A 62 23.77 -0.47 -15.23
CA SER A 62 23.27 -1.54 -16.11
C SER A 62 24.26 -2.70 -16.24
N LEU A 63 25.56 -2.42 -16.45
CA LEU A 63 26.60 -3.45 -16.50
C LEU A 63 26.71 -4.21 -15.16
N THR A 64 26.68 -3.48 -14.05
CA THR A 64 26.70 -4.05 -12.68
C THR A 64 25.48 -4.96 -12.46
N ASN A 65 24.29 -4.52 -12.86
CA ASN A 65 23.07 -5.32 -12.80
C ASN A 65 23.17 -6.60 -13.63
N GLY A 66 23.80 -6.53 -14.81
CA GLY A 66 24.08 -7.68 -15.67
C GLY A 66 24.99 -8.71 -14.99
N TYR A 67 26.02 -8.26 -14.28
CA TYR A 67 26.89 -9.15 -13.49
C TYR A 67 26.11 -9.81 -12.35
N ILE A 68 25.36 -9.04 -11.56
CA ILE A 68 24.55 -9.54 -10.44
C ILE A 68 23.52 -10.57 -10.90
N ASN A 69 22.96 -10.41 -12.10
CA ASN A 69 21.99 -11.37 -12.65
C ASN A 69 22.58 -12.78 -12.84
N ARG A 70 23.88 -12.87 -13.14
CA ARG A 70 24.61 -14.12 -13.40
C ARG A 70 25.14 -14.80 -12.13
N MET A 71 25.19 -14.10 -11.00
CA MET A 71 25.66 -14.66 -9.73
C MET A 71 24.76 -15.80 -9.23
N SER A 72 25.39 -16.81 -8.65
CA SER A 72 24.78 -17.87 -7.84
C SER A 72 24.24 -17.31 -6.52
N ARG A 73 23.44 -18.11 -5.81
CA ARG A 73 22.90 -17.69 -4.51
C ARG A 73 24.02 -17.46 -3.49
N ASP A 74 25.03 -18.31 -3.47
CA ASP A 74 26.09 -18.26 -2.47
C ASP A 74 27.05 -17.09 -2.73
N GLU A 75 27.36 -16.78 -4.00
CA GLU A 75 28.10 -15.56 -4.36
C GLU A 75 27.34 -14.29 -3.95
N LEU A 76 26.02 -14.26 -4.13
CA LEU A 76 25.20 -13.12 -3.70
C LEU A 76 25.25 -12.95 -2.18
N ARG A 77 25.14 -14.05 -1.42
CA ARG A 77 25.23 -14.02 0.05
C ARG A 77 26.62 -13.56 0.51
N ALA A 78 27.68 -14.08 -0.11
CA ALA A 78 29.05 -13.67 0.20
C ALA A 78 29.26 -12.17 -0.05
N LYS A 79 28.79 -11.64 -1.18
CA LYS A 79 28.87 -10.19 -1.48
C LYS A 79 28.02 -9.33 -0.55
N LEU A 80 26.81 -9.76 -0.21
CA LEU A 80 25.99 -9.05 0.77
C LEU A 80 26.65 -9.03 2.15
N ALA A 81 27.25 -10.15 2.59
CA ALA A 81 27.98 -10.24 3.85
C ALA A 81 29.19 -9.30 3.89
N GLU A 82 29.94 -9.20 2.79
CA GLU A 82 31.08 -8.26 2.63
C GLU A 82 30.65 -6.81 2.93
N PHE A 83 29.45 -6.42 2.49
CA PHE A 83 28.87 -5.09 2.73
C PHE A 83 28.07 -4.97 4.03
N LYS A 84 28.11 -5.99 4.91
CA LYS A 84 27.33 -6.07 6.16
C LYS A 84 25.81 -5.89 5.92
N LEU A 85 25.34 -6.29 4.75
CA LEU A 85 23.92 -6.33 4.41
C LEU A 85 23.32 -7.68 4.83
N ASP A 86 22.01 -7.68 5.02
CA ASP A 86 21.31 -8.91 5.36
C ASP A 86 21.43 -9.95 4.22
N THR A 87 21.70 -11.20 4.59
CA THR A 87 21.97 -12.32 3.67
C THR A 87 20.83 -13.35 3.61
N ARG A 88 19.69 -13.06 4.23
CA ARG A 88 18.49 -13.91 4.24
C ARG A 88 17.58 -13.62 3.05
N GLY A 89 16.77 -14.62 2.74
CA GLY A 89 15.79 -14.61 1.66
C GLY A 89 16.20 -15.40 0.43
N VAL A 90 15.29 -15.47 -0.54
CA VAL A 90 15.49 -16.19 -1.79
C VAL A 90 16.40 -15.42 -2.76
N LYS A 91 16.87 -16.11 -3.81
CA LYS A 91 17.84 -15.57 -4.79
C LYS A 91 17.41 -14.19 -5.36
N ASP A 92 16.14 -14.01 -5.68
CA ASP A 92 15.65 -12.75 -6.27
C ASP A 92 15.65 -11.58 -5.27
N VAL A 93 15.37 -11.85 -4.00
CA VAL A 93 15.50 -10.87 -2.90
C VAL A 93 16.96 -10.43 -2.77
N LEU A 94 17.89 -11.39 -2.71
CA LEU A 94 19.33 -11.11 -2.59
C LEU A 94 19.84 -10.30 -3.80
N LYS A 95 19.44 -10.68 -5.03
CA LYS A 95 19.75 -9.92 -6.25
C LYS A 95 19.25 -8.49 -6.14
N LYS A 96 17.98 -8.30 -5.73
CA LYS A 96 17.36 -6.98 -5.68
C LYS A 96 18.06 -6.08 -4.66
N ARG A 97 18.36 -6.61 -3.48
CA ARG A 97 19.13 -5.93 -2.41
C ARG A 97 20.49 -5.48 -2.91
N LEU A 98 21.27 -6.39 -3.52
CA LEU A 98 22.61 -6.06 -4.00
C LEU A 98 22.60 -5.02 -5.13
N LYS A 99 21.66 -5.13 -6.09
CA LYS A 99 21.51 -4.14 -7.17
C LYS A 99 21.21 -2.75 -6.63
N ASN A 100 20.31 -2.66 -5.66
CA ASN A 100 19.93 -1.38 -5.08
C ASN A 100 21.05 -0.77 -4.23
N TYR A 101 21.81 -1.58 -3.50
CA TYR A 101 23.02 -1.12 -2.80
C TYR A 101 24.00 -0.46 -3.78
N TYR A 102 24.41 -1.16 -4.84
CA TYR A 102 25.33 -0.59 -5.83
C TYR A 102 24.75 0.65 -6.54
N LYS A 103 23.45 0.65 -6.83
CA LYS A 103 22.78 1.83 -7.39
C LYS A 103 22.91 3.02 -6.45
N LYS A 104 22.66 2.83 -5.15
CA LYS A 104 22.74 3.88 -4.14
C LYS A 104 24.17 4.41 -4.01
N GLU A 105 25.16 3.52 -3.90
CA GLU A 105 26.57 3.90 -3.81
C GLU A 105 27.01 4.75 -5.01
N LYS A 106 26.70 4.33 -6.24
CA LYS A 106 27.09 5.04 -7.46
C LYS A 106 26.41 6.40 -7.63
N LEU A 107 25.16 6.53 -7.19
CA LEU A 107 24.44 7.80 -7.27
C LEU A 107 24.89 8.78 -6.17
N MET A 108 25.12 8.29 -4.94
CA MET A 108 25.58 9.11 -3.82
C MET A 108 26.98 9.70 -4.04
N GLN A 109 27.87 8.96 -4.72
CA GLN A 109 29.19 9.45 -5.09
C GLN A 109 29.16 10.65 -6.06
N LYS A 110 28.05 10.85 -6.79
CA LYS A 110 27.90 11.92 -7.80
C LYS A 110 27.12 13.14 -7.30
N GLN A 111 26.07 12.95 -6.51
CA GLN A 111 25.29 14.05 -5.94
C GLN A 111 24.75 13.68 -4.55
N PRO A 112 24.93 14.53 -3.52
CA PRO A 112 24.20 14.37 -2.27
C PRO A 112 22.71 14.61 -2.56
N THR A 113 21.87 13.61 -2.28
CA THR A 113 20.42 13.70 -2.50
C THR A 113 19.84 14.80 -1.62
N ASN A 114 19.27 15.84 -2.25
CA ASN A 114 18.50 16.88 -1.55
C ASN A 114 17.32 16.26 -0.77
N ALA A 115 16.99 16.90 0.36
CA ALA A 115 16.06 16.46 1.39
C ALA A 115 14.83 15.69 0.85
N ASN A 116 14.65 14.49 1.40
CA ASN A 116 13.70 13.48 0.91
C ASN A 116 12.26 13.92 1.22
N ASN A 117 11.47 14.29 0.20
CA ASN A 117 10.01 14.49 0.29
C ASN A 117 9.27 13.14 0.38
N TYR A 118 9.75 12.26 1.25
CA TYR A 118 9.14 10.97 1.53
C TYR A 118 8.26 11.06 2.78
N TYR A 119 7.37 10.09 2.99
CA TYR A 119 6.53 10.04 4.18
C TYR A 119 7.40 9.98 5.43
N ASP A 120 7.06 10.74 6.47
CA ASP A 120 7.69 10.60 7.78
C ASP A 120 7.21 9.32 8.48
N TYR A 121 5.93 9.00 8.33
CA TYR A 121 5.29 7.82 8.90
C TYR A 121 4.50 6.97 7.91
N ILE A 122 4.44 5.67 8.19
CA ILE A 122 3.50 4.75 7.56
C ILE A 122 2.58 4.19 8.65
N CYS A 123 1.27 4.34 8.47
CA CYS A 123 0.25 3.73 9.33
C CYS A 123 -0.18 2.40 8.71
N VAL A 124 0.27 1.28 9.29
CA VAL A 124 -0.09 -0.06 8.84
C VAL A 124 -1.40 -0.47 9.50
N ILE A 125 -2.39 -0.88 8.69
CA ILE A 125 -3.72 -1.29 9.16
C ILE A 125 -4.05 -2.64 8.55
N ASP A 126 -4.54 -3.56 9.39
CA ASP A 126 -5.06 -4.86 8.96
C ASP A 126 -6.32 -5.19 9.77
N PHE A 127 -7.51 -5.04 9.15
CA PHE A 127 -8.76 -5.26 9.88
C PHE A 127 -9.05 -6.74 10.02
N GLU A 128 -9.55 -7.13 11.19
CA GLU A 128 -10.35 -8.34 11.32
C GLU A 128 -11.83 -7.99 11.21
N ALA A 129 -12.60 -8.87 10.56
CA ALA A 129 -14.01 -8.72 10.32
C ALA A 129 -14.79 -10.01 10.62
N THR A 130 -16.10 -9.87 10.87
CA THR A 130 -17.01 -11.01 10.96
C THR A 130 -16.93 -11.87 9.70
N CYS A 131 -16.93 -13.19 9.86
CA CYS A 131 -16.84 -14.13 8.75
C CYS A 131 -17.51 -15.47 9.09
N GLU A 132 -17.80 -16.25 8.05
CA GLU A 132 -18.34 -17.61 8.16
C GLU A 132 -17.52 -18.59 7.32
N GLU A 133 -17.66 -19.87 7.64
CA GLU A 133 -17.06 -20.96 6.86
C GLU A 133 -17.62 -20.97 5.43
N GLY A 134 -16.80 -21.34 4.45
CA GLY A 134 -17.20 -21.36 3.04
C GLY A 134 -17.33 -19.98 2.37
N ASN A 135 -17.09 -18.88 3.09
CA ASN A 135 -17.09 -17.51 2.56
C ASN A 135 -18.39 -17.18 1.78
N GLN A 136 -19.52 -17.30 2.48
CA GLN A 136 -20.85 -17.02 1.95
C GLN A 136 -20.93 -15.60 1.37
N LEU A 137 -21.37 -15.49 0.12
CA LEU A 137 -21.41 -14.22 -0.63
C LEU A 137 -22.39 -13.20 -0.03
N GLU A 138 -23.37 -13.66 0.74
CA GLU A 138 -24.44 -12.82 1.32
C GLU A 138 -24.06 -12.21 2.67
N LEU A 139 -22.99 -12.68 3.31
CA LEU A 139 -22.59 -12.17 4.62
C LEU A 139 -22.14 -10.71 4.52
N THR A 140 -22.83 -9.84 5.27
CA THR A 140 -22.39 -8.46 5.47
C THR A 140 -21.31 -8.43 6.52
N HIS A 141 -20.05 -8.32 6.08
CA HIS A 141 -18.90 -8.20 6.97
C HIS A 141 -18.94 -6.91 7.79
N GLU A 142 -18.63 -7.03 9.07
CA GLU A 142 -18.44 -5.92 10.01
C GLU A 142 -17.06 -6.01 10.63
N ILE A 143 -16.37 -4.87 10.76
CA ILE A 143 -15.06 -4.81 11.41
C ILE A 143 -15.23 -5.15 12.88
N ILE A 144 -14.38 -6.03 13.41
CA ILE A 144 -14.36 -6.47 14.81
C ILE A 144 -13.01 -6.21 15.51
N GLU A 145 -11.96 -5.86 14.75
CA GLU A 145 -10.68 -5.36 15.27
C GLU A 145 -10.18 -4.21 14.39
N PHE A 146 -9.76 -3.12 15.00
CA PHE A 146 -9.15 -1.96 14.35
C PHE A 146 -7.75 -1.72 14.92
N PRO A 147 -6.71 -2.37 14.36
CA PRO A 147 -5.32 -2.13 14.73
C PRO A 147 -4.67 -1.07 13.85
N ILE A 148 -3.69 -0.35 14.41
CA ILE A 148 -2.78 0.53 13.67
C ILE A 148 -1.37 0.38 14.23
N VAL A 149 -0.40 0.14 13.35
CA VAL A 149 1.03 0.16 13.69
C VAL A 149 1.66 1.40 13.05
N LEU A 150 2.31 2.24 13.87
CA LEU A 150 2.98 3.46 13.42
C LEU A 150 4.46 3.18 13.16
N LEU A 151 4.84 3.18 11.89
CA LEU A 151 6.23 3.00 11.45
C LEU A 151 6.86 4.35 11.11
N ASN A 152 7.95 4.71 11.78
CA ASN A 152 8.79 5.85 11.40
C ASN A 152 9.73 5.45 10.28
N THR A 153 9.67 6.14 9.14
CA THR A 153 10.44 5.77 7.93
C THR A 153 11.91 6.18 8.00
N ARG A 154 12.26 7.09 8.91
CA ARG A 154 13.63 7.59 9.10
C ARG A 154 14.43 6.69 10.03
N THR A 155 13.84 6.30 11.16
CA THR A 155 14.45 5.39 12.13
C THR A 155 14.27 3.92 11.74
N LEU A 156 13.23 3.63 10.94
CA LEU A 156 12.80 2.28 10.57
C LEU A 156 12.36 1.44 11.78
N GLU A 157 11.76 2.12 12.77
CA GLU A 157 11.25 1.52 14.00
C GLU A 157 9.74 1.70 14.10
N ILE A 158 9.09 0.73 14.74
CA ILE A 158 7.69 0.85 15.16
C ILE A 158 7.68 1.72 16.42
N GLU A 159 7.12 2.92 16.33
CA GLU A 159 7.12 3.88 17.44
C GLU A 159 5.90 3.76 18.34
N ASP A 160 4.77 3.30 17.79
CA ASP A 160 3.55 3.11 18.57
C ASP A 160 2.62 2.09 17.91
N THR A 161 1.70 1.57 18.71
CA THR A 161 0.64 0.67 18.27
C THR A 161 -0.68 1.04 18.91
N PHE A 162 -1.74 1.03 18.13
CA PHE A 162 -3.12 1.18 18.58
C PHE A 162 -3.88 -0.11 18.27
N GLN A 163 -4.75 -0.54 19.19
CA GLN A 163 -5.62 -1.68 18.98
C GLN A 163 -6.92 -1.45 19.74
N GLN A 164 -8.05 -1.57 19.06
CA GLN A 164 -9.37 -1.65 19.68
C GLN A 164 -10.21 -2.70 18.97
N TYR A 165 -10.99 -3.44 19.76
CA TYR A 165 -12.05 -4.29 19.23
C TYR A 165 -13.28 -3.43 18.92
N VAL A 166 -14.12 -3.93 18.01
CA VAL A 166 -15.33 -3.25 17.56
C VAL A 166 -16.51 -4.18 17.76
N LYS A 167 -17.60 -3.65 18.31
CA LYS A 167 -18.85 -4.40 18.46
C LYS A 167 -19.63 -4.40 17.14
N PRO A 168 -19.89 -5.58 16.52
CA PRO A 168 -20.75 -5.67 15.35
C PRO A 168 -22.23 -5.50 15.74
N GLU A 169 -23.00 -4.84 14.88
CA GLU A 169 -24.41 -4.48 15.10
C GLU A 169 -25.37 -5.34 14.27
N ILE A 170 -25.00 -5.70 13.03
CA ILE A 170 -25.84 -6.50 12.12
C ILE A 170 -25.77 -7.98 12.50
N ASN A 171 -24.56 -8.50 12.71
CA ASN A 171 -24.27 -9.88 13.10
C ASN A 171 -23.53 -9.89 14.45
N PRO A 172 -24.22 -9.59 15.57
CA PRO A 172 -23.59 -9.40 16.88
C PRO A 172 -23.07 -10.70 17.53
N ARG A 173 -23.42 -11.87 16.97
CA ARG A 173 -22.89 -13.17 17.39
C ARG A 173 -21.84 -13.61 16.37
N LEU A 174 -20.60 -13.80 16.82
CA LEU A 174 -19.53 -14.32 16.00
C LEU A 174 -19.76 -15.80 15.73
N SER A 175 -19.48 -16.25 14.51
CA SER A 175 -19.47 -17.68 14.20
C SER A 175 -18.28 -18.37 14.88
N ASP A 176 -18.40 -19.67 15.16
CA ASP A 176 -17.29 -20.48 15.68
C ASP A 176 -16.07 -20.43 14.75
N PHE A 177 -16.30 -20.41 13.43
CA PHE A 177 -15.25 -20.24 12.44
C PHE A 177 -14.50 -18.92 12.64
N CYS A 178 -15.22 -17.81 12.82
CA CYS A 178 -14.64 -16.49 13.04
C CYS A 178 -13.80 -16.47 14.31
N ILE A 179 -14.33 -16.97 15.43
CA ILE A 179 -13.64 -17.03 16.72
C ILE A 179 -12.36 -17.87 16.61
N ASN A 180 -12.44 -19.05 16.00
CA ASN A 180 -11.27 -19.93 15.85
C ASN A 180 -10.22 -19.32 14.93
N LEU A 181 -10.65 -18.68 13.83
CA LEU A 181 -9.76 -18.04 12.88
C LEU A 181 -9.04 -16.86 13.52
N THR A 182 -9.77 -15.87 14.05
CA THR A 182 -9.20 -14.59 14.52
C THR A 182 -8.69 -14.63 15.95
N GLY A 183 -9.19 -15.58 16.75
CA GLY A 183 -8.93 -15.64 18.19
C GLY A 183 -9.71 -14.61 19.00
N ILE A 184 -10.57 -13.82 18.36
CA ILE A 184 -11.42 -12.83 19.02
C ILE A 184 -12.62 -13.55 19.62
N SER A 185 -12.75 -13.48 20.94
CA SER A 185 -13.88 -14.09 21.66
C SER A 185 -15.13 -13.22 21.58
N GLN A 186 -16.29 -13.85 21.77
CA GLN A 186 -17.57 -13.14 21.86
C GLN A 186 -17.59 -12.10 23.00
N ASP A 187 -16.96 -12.41 24.14
CA ASP A 187 -16.90 -11.49 25.29
C ASP A 187 -16.12 -10.20 24.98
N LEU A 188 -15.08 -10.29 24.14
CA LEU A 188 -14.32 -9.11 23.70
C LEU A 188 -15.19 -8.16 22.86
N VAL A 189 -15.90 -8.69 21.85
CA VAL A 189 -16.76 -7.84 21.00
C VAL A 189 -18.01 -7.36 21.75
N ASP A 190 -18.50 -8.10 22.74
CA ASP A 190 -19.67 -7.70 23.54
C ASP A 190 -19.39 -6.46 24.40
N LYS A 191 -18.15 -6.34 24.89
CA LYS A 191 -17.66 -5.23 25.71
C LYS A 191 -17.04 -4.09 24.88
N ALA A 192 -16.83 -4.32 23.58
CA ALA A 192 -16.24 -3.34 22.68
C ALA A 192 -17.20 -2.18 22.40
N ASP A 193 -16.60 -1.06 21.98
CA ASP A 193 -17.34 0.09 21.48
C ASP A 193 -17.81 -0.15 20.04
N GLU A 194 -18.90 0.52 19.64
CA GLU A 194 -19.37 0.53 18.25
C GLU A 194 -18.39 1.24 17.33
N PHE A 195 -18.42 0.89 16.03
CA PHE A 195 -17.46 1.38 15.05
C PHE A 195 -17.29 2.91 15.00
N PRO A 196 -18.34 3.76 15.05
CA PRO A 196 -18.16 5.21 15.04
C PRO A 196 -17.30 5.73 16.20
N LYS A 197 -17.45 5.13 17.38
CA LYS A 197 -16.70 5.53 18.58
C LYS A 197 -15.24 5.07 18.47
N VAL A 198 -15.00 3.84 18.00
CA VAL A 198 -13.65 3.34 17.75
C VAL A 198 -12.94 4.17 16.67
N LEU A 199 -13.63 4.54 15.59
CA LEU A 199 -13.07 5.40 14.54
C LEU A 199 -12.74 6.80 15.07
N GLN A 200 -13.55 7.35 15.99
CA GLN A 200 -13.23 8.60 16.67
C GLN A 200 -11.94 8.47 17.51
N CYS A 201 -11.80 7.38 18.28
CA CYS A 201 -10.57 7.09 19.03
C CYS A 201 -9.34 6.97 18.11
N VAL A 202 -9.49 6.33 16.94
CA VAL A 202 -8.44 6.27 15.91
C VAL A 202 -8.06 7.66 15.43
N VAL A 203 -9.03 8.50 15.05
CA VAL A 203 -8.77 9.86 14.57
C VAL A 203 -8.06 10.68 15.64
N ASP A 204 -8.49 10.58 16.90
CA ASP A 204 -7.88 11.32 18.00
C ASP A 204 -6.46 10.84 18.29
N TRP A 205 -6.23 9.53 18.29
CA TRP A 205 -4.88 8.98 18.42
C TRP A 205 -3.97 9.45 17.28
N MET A 206 -4.42 9.41 16.02
CA MET A 206 -3.61 9.89 14.88
C MET A 206 -3.35 11.41 14.96
N LYS A 207 -4.29 12.21 15.47
CA LYS A 207 -4.10 13.64 15.71
C LYS A 207 -3.08 13.92 16.80
N GLN A 208 -3.08 13.12 17.88
CA GLN A 208 -2.07 13.22 18.95
C GLN A 208 -0.65 12.95 18.43
N LYS A 209 -0.51 12.14 17.37
CA LYS A 209 0.75 11.90 16.65
C LYS A 209 1.07 12.95 15.58
N GLU A 210 0.28 14.01 15.49
CA GLU A 210 0.46 15.13 14.55
C GLU A 210 0.52 14.70 13.06
N LEU A 211 -0.19 13.61 12.70
CA LEU A 211 -0.21 13.05 11.35
C LEU A 211 -1.03 13.90 10.38
N GLY A 212 -0.42 14.27 9.26
CA GLY A 212 -1.02 15.14 8.23
C GLY A 212 -1.06 16.62 8.60
N SER A 213 -0.56 17.00 9.78
CA SER A 213 -0.29 18.39 10.17
C SER A 213 1.22 18.65 10.18
N LYS A 214 1.94 18.08 11.14
CA LYS A 214 3.39 18.24 11.28
C LYS A 214 4.17 17.19 10.50
N TYR A 215 3.67 15.96 10.51
CA TYR A 215 4.33 14.82 9.87
C TYR A 215 3.53 14.33 8.67
N SER A 216 4.22 14.15 7.55
CA SER A 216 3.64 13.49 6.38
C SER A 216 3.46 12.00 6.65
N TYR A 217 2.36 11.41 6.18
CA TYR A 217 2.11 10.00 6.39
C TYR A 217 1.33 9.38 5.24
N CYS A 218 1.25 8.05 5.23
CA CYS A 218 0.33 7.29 4.39
C CYS A 218 -0.21 6.06 5.12
N ILE A 219 -1.35 5.55 4.67
CA ILE A 219 -1.86 4.24 5.10
C ILE A 219 -1.25 3.14 4.23
N LEU A 220 -0.94 2.01 4.85
CA LEU A 220 -0.48 0.78 4.21
C LEU A 220 -1.31 -0.42 4.68
N THR A 221 -1.68 -1.31 3.75
CA THR A 221 -2.49 -2.50 4.03
C THR A 221 -1.96 -3.72 3.28
N ASP A 222 -2.27 -4.92 3.79
CA ASP A 222 -1.97 -6.19 3.11
C ASP A 222 -3.04 -6.55 2.07
N GLY A 223 -2.93 -5.89 0.91
CA GLY A 223 -3.92 -6.01 -0.16
C GLY A 223 -4.90 -4.84 -0.16
N SER A 224 -5.95 -4.98 -0.97
CA SER A 224 -6.90 -3.89 -1.22
C SER A 224 -8.14 -3.91 -0.31
N TRP A 225 -8.42 -5.04 0.33
CA TRP A 225 -9.73 -5.31 0.92
C TRP A 225 -10.02 -4.49 2.18
N ASP A 226 -9.01 -4.21 3.00
CA ASP A 226 -9.20 -3.43 4.23
C ASP A 226 -9.88 -2.10 3.95
N MET A 227 -9.36 -1.36 2.98
CA MET A 227 -9.88 -0.04 2.62
C MET A 227 -11.06 -0.12 1.63
N SER A 228 -10.98 -0.98 0.61
CA SER A 228 -11.98 -1.00 -0.47
C SER A 228 -13.24 -1.81 -0.15
N LYS A 229 -13.14 -2.81 0.75
CA LYS A 229 -14.22 -3.72 1.14
C LYS A 229 -14.63 -3.47 2.59
N PHE A 230 -13.80 -3.78 3.58
CA PHE A 230 -14.19 -3.78 4.98
C PHE A 230 -14.55 -2.38 5.48
N LEU A 231 -13.66 -1.40 5.38
CA LEU A 231 -13.95 -0.02 5.78
C LEU A 231 -15.10 0.59 4.96
N ASN A 232 -15.19 0.26 3.67
CA ASN A 232 -16.25 0.75 2.78
C ASN A 232 -17.64 0.22 3.19
N ILE A 233 -17.75 -1.07 3.50
CA ILE A 233 -18.98 -1.69 3.99
C ILE A 233 -19.30 -1.14 5.39
N GLN A 234 -18.33 -1.12 6.30
CA GLN A 234 -18.53 -0.67 7.67
C GLN A 234 -19.02 0.78 7.72
N CYS A 235 -18.46 1.68 6.92
CA CYS A 235 -18.97 3.06 6.84
C CYS A 235 -20.41 3.12 6.31
N ARG A 236 -20.86 2.19 5.45
CA ARG A 236 -22.27 2.15 5.01
C ARG A 236 -23.18 1.65 6.13
N VAL A 237 -22.80 0.57 6.81
CA VAL A 237 -23.51 0.00 7.96
C VAL A 237 -23.70 1.06 9.05
N SER A 238 -22.62 1.71 9.47
CA SER A 238 -22.65 2.74 10.51
C SER A 238 -23.11 4.12 10.00
N ARG A 239 -23.62 4.22 8.76
CA ARG A 239 -24.13 5.46 8.14
C ARG A 239 -23.14 6.63 8.18
N LEU A 240 -21.84 6.36 8.00
CA LEU A 240 -20.76 7.34 7.96
C LEU A 240 -20.30 7.63 6.53
N LYS A 241 -19.94 8.87 6.25
CA LYS A 241 -19.18 9.18 5.02
C LYS A 241 -17.82 8.47 5.08
N TYR A 242 -17.30 8.07 3.94
CA TYR A 242 -15.99 7.42 3.90
C TYR A 242 -14.88 8.43 4.29
N PRO A 243 -14.00 8.11 5.27
CA PRO A 243 -13.00 9.06 5.76
C PRO A 243 -12.02 9.47 4.64
N SER A 244 -11.81 10.78 4.49
CA SER A 244 -10.97 11.34 3.42
C SER A 244 -9.53 10.83 3.47
N PHE A 245 -8.99 10.65 4.67
CA PHE A 245 -7.61 10.20 4.90
C PHE A 245 -7.36 8.74 4.48
N ALA A 246 -8.39 7.91 4.41
CA ALA A 246 -8.28 6.50 4.01
C ALA A 246 -8.54 6.25 2.52
N LYS A 247 -8.78 7.29 1.71
CA LYS A 247 -9.12 7.13 0.28
C LYS A 247 -7.95 6.71 -0.60
N LYS A 248 -6.72 6.80 -0.12
CA LYS A 248 -5.49 6.46 -0.84
C LYS A 248 -4.60 5.66 0.10
N TRP A 249 -4.04 4.55 -0.37
CA TRP A 249 -3.17 3.70 0.46
C TRP A 249 -2.09 3.00 -0.37
N ILE A 250 -1.12 2.45 0.35
CA ILE A 250 -0.13 1.52 -0.16
C ILE A 250 -0.67 0.11 0.02
N ASN A 251 -0.93 -0.58 -1.08
CA ASN A 251 -1.09 -2.02 -1.07
C ASN A 251 0.30 -2.66 -1.12
N ILE A 252 0.74 -3.24 -0.02
CA ILE A 252 2.11 -3.79 0.09
C ILE A 252 2.30 -5.02 -0.80
N ARG A 253 1.25 -5.83 -1.06
CA ARG A 253 1.32 -6.97 -1.99
C ARG A 253 1.71 -6.53 -3.39
N LYS A 254 1.10 -5.44 -3.89
CA LYS A 254 1.45 -4.82 -5.18
C LYS A 254 2.89 -4.31 -5.18
N SER A 255 3.28 -3.59 -4.13
CA SER A 255 4.64 -3.07 -3.99
C SER A 255 5.68 -4.20 -3.96
N TYR A 256 5.43 -5.24 -3.17
CA TYR A 256 6.30 -6.41 -3.01
C TYR A 256 6.49 -7.15 -4.33
N GLY A 257 5.38 -7.51 -5.00
CA GLY A 257 5.41 -8.17 -6.31
C GLY A 257 6.19 -7.39 -7.36
N ASN A 258 5.94 -6.07 -7.43
CA ASN A 258 6.63 -5.20 -8.37
C ASN A 258 8.13 -5.03 -8.07
N PHE A 259 8.49 -4.96 -6.79
CA PHE A 259 9.86 -4.69 -6.37
C PHE A 259 10.76 -5.92 -6.47
N TYR A 260 10.31 -7.06 -5.93
CA TYR A 260 11.05 -8.33 -5.95
C TYR A 260 10.77 -9.18 -7.19
N LYS A 261 9.88 -8.72 -8.10
CA LYS A 261 9.53 -9.38 -9.37
C LYS A 261 8.92 -10.77 -9.19
N VAL A 262 7.98 -10.87 -8.25
CA VAL A 262 7.23 -12.11 -7.99
C VAL A 262 5.76 -11.97 -8.41
N PRO A 263 5.13 -13.08 -8.85
CA PRO A 263 3.71 -13.09 -9.20
C PRO A 263 2.82 -12.90 -7.97
N ARG A 264 1.57 -12.47 -8.20
CA ARG A 264 0.58 -12.17 -7.14
C ARG A 264 0.31 -13.34 -6.20
N ASN A 265 0.36 -14.58 -6.67
CA ASN A 265 0.16 -15.76 -5.82
C ASN A 265 1.29 -15.97 -4.79
N GLN A 266 2.42 -15.27 -4.93
CA GLN A 266 3.54 -15.28 -3.98
C GLN A 266 3.57 -14.04 -3.07
N THR A 267 2.47 -13.29 -2.99
CA THR A 267 2.36 -12.09 -2.14
C THR A 267 1.40 -12.27 -0.98
N LYS A 268 1.22 -13.51 -0.51
CA LYS A 268 0.58 -13.79 0.79
C LYS A 268 1.52 -13.36 1.91
N LEU A 269 1.02 -12.89 3.05
CA LEU A 269 1.80 -12.39 4.17
C LEU A 269 2.85 -13.42 4.62
N SER A 270 2.41 -14.65 4.90
CA SER A 270 3.30 -15.77 5.27
C SER A 270 4.36 -16.04 4.20
N THR A 271 3.98 -16.06 2.92
CA THR A 271 4.92 -16.25 1.81
C THR A 271 5.91 -15.08 1.66
N MET A 272 5.47 -13.84 1.85
CA MET A 272 6.36 -12.67 1.80
C MET A 272 7.42 -12.75 2.91
N LEU A 273 7.02 -13.08 4.14
CA LEU A 273 7.94 -13.30 5.26
C LEU A 273 8.95 -14.41 4.95
N GLU A 274 8.47 -15.58 4.53
CA GLU A 274 9.30 -16.75 4.19
C GLU A 274 10.33 -16.40 3.11
N LYS A 275 9.90 -15.75 2.02
CA LYS A 275 10.79 -15.36 0.91
C LYS A 275 11.83 -14.33 1.31
N LEU A 276 11.55 -13.51 2.32
CA LEU A 276 12.50 -12.57 2.93
C LEU A 276 13.40 -13.25 3.98
N GLY A 277 13.14 -14.52 4.32
CA GLY A 277 13.85 -15.27 5.36
C GLY A 277 13.51 -14.77 6.77
N MET A 278 12.24 -14.45 6.99
CA MET A 278 11.68 -14.04 8.27
C MET A 278 10.57 -15.01 8.68
N ASP A 279 10.47 -15.28 9.98
CA ASP A 279 9.35 -16.02 10.55
C ASP A 279 8.23 -15.08 10.95
N TYR A 280 7.00 -15.61 10.97
CA TYR A 280 5.84 -14.92 11.52
C TYR A 280 5.99 -14.76 13.03
N ASP A 281 5.68 -13.57 13.55
CA ASP A 281 5.73 -13.27 14.99
C ASP A 281 4.31 -13.01 15.53
N GLY A 282 3.95 -13.63 16.66
CA GLY A 282 2.61 -13.55 17.23
C GLY A 282 1.60 -14.54 16.64
N ARG A 283 0.32 -14.20 16.71
CA ARG A 283 -0.79 -15.06 16.26
C ARG A 283 -1.25 -14.66 14.85
N PRO A 284 -1.29 -15.57 13.86
CA PRO A 284 -1.94 -15.31 12.57
C PRO A 284 -3.41 -14.94 12.74
N HIS A 285 -3.91 -13.99 11.95
CA HIS A 285 -5.29 -13.48 12.02
C HIS A 285 -5.64 -12.77 13.34
N SER A 286 -4.64 -12.36 14.12
CA SER A 286 -4.80 -11.25 15.05
C SER A 286 -4.36 -9.99 14.31
N GLY A 287 -5.26 -9.03 14.12
CA GLY A 287 -5.01 -7.89 13.24
C GLY A 287 -3.80 -7.06 13.67
N LEU A 288 -3.56 -6.92 14.98
CA LEU A 288 -2.36 -6.23 15.48
C LEU A 288 -1.07 -6.99 15.15
N ASP A 289 -1.03 -8.30 15.33
CA ASP A 289 0.16 -9.10 15.04
C ASP A 289 0.41 -9.18 13.53
N ASP A 290 -0.63 -9.33 12.71
CA ASP A 290 -0.51 -9.24 11.26
C ASP A 290 0.03 -7.85 10.84
N SER A 291 -0.52 -6.76 11.40
CA SER A 291 -0.03 -5.39 11.16
C SER A 291 1.45 -5.21 11.50
N LYS A 292 1.93 -5.79 12.60
CA LYS A 292 3.37 -5.77 12.97
C LYS A 292 4.22 -6.54 11.97
N ASN A 293 3.77 -7.71 11.51
CA ASN A 293 4.47 -8.49 10.49
C ASN A 293 4.51 -7.76 9.14
N ILE A 294 3.42 -7.11 8.76
CA ILE A 294 3.37 -6.25 7.58
C ILE A 294 4.35 -5.09 7.72
N ALA A 295 4.44 -4.46 8.90
CA ALA A 295 5.43 -3.41 9.17
C ALA A 295 6.88 -3.94 9.07
N ARG A 296 7.17 -5.16 9.54
CA ARG A 296 8.49 -5.82 9.36
C ARG A 296 8.84 -6.01 7.88
N ILE A 297 7.87 -6.38 7.04
CA ILE A 297 8.06 -6.45 5.59
C ILE A 297 8.33 -5.05 5.02
N ALA A 298 7.55 -4.04 5.42
CA ALA A 298 7.74 -2.67 4.96
C ALA A 298 9.14 -2.13 5.31
N ILE A 299 9.60 -2.33 6.54
CA ILE A 299 10.96 -2.00 7.00
C ILE A 299 12.00 -2.66 6.11
N ARG A 300 11.89 -3.98 5.89
CA ARG A 300 12.82 -4.71 5.02
C ARG A 300 12.82 -4.15 3.59
N MET A 301 11.65 -3.85 3.03
CA MET A 301 11.56 -3.28 1.68
C MET A 301 12.23 -1.90 1.60
N LEU A 302 12.03 -1.04 2.59
CA LEU A 302 12.69 0.26 2.69
C LEU A 302 14.22 0.11 2.79
N GLN A 303 14.71 -0.80 3.64
CA GLN A 303 16.14 -1.12 3.76
C GLN A 303 16.75 -1.64 2.45
N ASP A 304 15.98 -2.44 1.70
CA ASP A 304 16.39 -2.93 0.38
C ASP A 304 16.33 -1.83 -0.70
N GLY A 305 15.90 -0.61 -0.36
CA GLY A 305 15.83 0.54 -1.27
C GLY A 305 14.55 0.62 -2.09
N CYS A 306 13.45 0.02 -1.62
CA CYS A 306 12.12 0.25 -2.17
C CYS A 306 11.57 1.58 -1.64
N GLU A 307 11.10 2.43 -2.53
CA GLU A 307 10.29 3.59 -2.15
C GLU A 307 8.81 3.17 -2.14
N LEU A 308 8.28 2.82 -0.97
CA LEU A 308 6.87 2.44 -0.83
C LEU A 308 5.99 3.66 -1.08
N ARG A 309 5.06 3.58 -2.02
CA ARG A 309 4.23 4.72 -2.44
C ARG A 309 2.79 4.31 -2.60
N VAL A 310 1.89 5.28 -2.41
CA VAL A 310 0.45 5.09 -2.67
C VAL A 310 0.27 4.54 -4.09
N ASN A 311 -0.39 3.39 -4.17
CA ASN A 311 -0.58 2.65 -5.42
C ASN A 311 -2.04 2.20 -5.63
N GLU A 312 -2.92 2.46 -4.66
CA GLU A 312 -4.36 2.22 -4.73
C GLU A 312 -5.14 3.41 -4.15
N LYS A 313 -6.35 3.61 -4.68
CA LYS A 313 -7.30 4.60 -4.17
C LYS A 313 -8.74 4.13 -4.33
N LEU A 314 -9.62 4.65 -3.48
CA LEU A 314 -11.07 4.53 -3.63
C LEU A 314 -11.62 5.85 -4.20
N TYR A 315 -12.28 5.77 -5.35
CA TYR A 315 -12.96 6.91 -5.98
C TYR A 315 -14.36 6.48 -6.40
N ASP A 316 -15.37 7.20 -5.94
CA ASP A 316 -16.78 6.90 -6.22
C ASP A 316 -17.18 5.44 -5.97
N GLY A 317 -16.68 4.87 -4.86
CA GLY A 317 -16.90 3.48 -4.49
C GLY A 317 -16.11 2.45 -5.30
N ALA A 318 -15.41 2.85 -6.36
CA ALA A 318 -14.57 1.99 -7.18
C ALA A 318 -13.10 2.01 -6.73
N LEU A 319 -12.48 0.83 -6.72
CA LEU A 319 -11.05 0.66 -6.46
C LEU A 319 -10.25 0.95 -7.73
N LEU A 320 -9.33 1.90 -7.66
CA LEU A 320 -8.48 2.31 -8.78
C LEU A 320 -6.99 2.21 -8.40
N THR A 321 -6.15 1.98 -9.41
CA THR A 321 -4.69 2.03 -9.26
C THR A 321 -4.21 3.49 -9.34
N VAL A 322 -3.20 3.84 -8.54
CA VAL A 322 -2.51 5.14 -8.61
C VAL A 322 -1.23 4.99 -9.42
N SER A 323 -0.98 5.92 -10.34
CA SER A 323 0.19 5.87 -11.22
C SER A 323 1.49 6.03 -10.44
N SER A 324 2.50 5.24 -10.80
CA SER A 324 3.85 5.39 -10.26
C SER A 324 4.53 6.69 -10.71
N SER A 325 4.02 7.41 -11.71
CA SER A 325 4.54 8.73 -12.09
C SER A 325 4.00 9.89 -11.24
N THR A 326 2.94 9.68 -10.44
CA THR A 326 2.34 10.73 -9.61
C THR A 326 3.29 11.14 -8.47
N PRO A 327 3.46 12.44 -8.16
CA PRO A 327 4.28 12.84 -7.02
C PRO A 327 3.87 12.18 -5.70
N ILE A 328 4.83 11.99 -4.80
CA ILE A 328 4.54 11.48 -3.45
C ILE A 328 3.79 12.57 -2.69
N GLU A 329 2.56 12.25 -2.30
CA GLU A 329 1.68 13.13 -1.54
C GLU A 329 1.22 12.36 -0.29
N GLY A 330 1.34 13.01 0.87
CA GLY A 330 0.86 12.47 2.15
C GLY A 330 -0.67 12.42 2.19
N ALA A 331 -1.20 11.56 3.06
CA ALA A 331 -2.61 11.58 3.40
C ALA A 331 -2.97 12.89 4.13
N PRO A 332 -4.20 13.41 3.94
CA PRO A 332 -4.65 14.60 4.67
C PRO A 332 -4.73 14.31 6.17
N ALA A 333 -4.70 15.36 6.99
CA ALA A 333 -4.93 15.24 8.43
C ALA A 333 -6.26 14.49 8.71
N PRO A 334 -6.25 13.48 9.60
CA PRO A 334 -7.41 12.66 9.87
C PRO A 334 -8.51 13.50 10.52
N GLN A 335 -9.75 13.29 10.07
CA GLN A 335 -10.94 13.95 10.61
C GLN A 335 -12.04 12.90 10.71
N MET A 336 -12.84 12.99 11.77
CA MET A 336 -14.02 12.14 11.92
C MET A 336 -15.01 12.46 10.80
N PRO A 337 -15.41 11.47 9.98
CA PRO A 337 -16.40 11.70 8.94
C PRO A 337 -17.76 12.04 9.56
N LYS A 338 -18.51 12.89 8.86
CA LYS A 338 -19.92 13.15 9.21
C LYS A 338 -20.77 11.92 8.90
N PHE A 339 -21.88 11.78 9.63
CA PHE A 339 -22.96 10.87 9.25
C PHE A 339 -23.49 11.23 7.85
N ARG A 340 -23.97 10.22 7.13
CA ARG A 340 -24.51 10.34 5.77
C ARG A 340 -25.90 10.94 5.76
#